data_AF-A0A6I9HPN1-F1
#
_entry.id   AF-A0A6I9HPN1-F1
#
_cell.length_a   1.000
_cell.length_b   1.000
_cell.length_c   1.000
_cell.angle_alpha   90.00
_cell.angle_beta   90.00
_cell.angle_gamma   90.00
#
_symmetry.space_group_name_H-M   'P 1'
#
loop_
_entity.id
_entity.type
_entity.pdbx_description
1 polymer ?
#
loop_
_entity_poly.entity_id
_entity_poly.type
_entity_poly.pdbx_seq_one_letter_code
_entity_poly.pdbx_strand_id
1 'polypeptide(L)' 'MEAMEQQIREEQRMMDEKIVLELDQKVIDQQSTLEKAGVSGFYITTNPQELTLQMNLLELIRKLQQKEAEAKTFS' A
#
# COMPACT_ATOMS: atom_id res chain seq x y z
N MET A 1 28.76 11.44 24.61
CA MET A 1 28.62 11.47 23.15
C MET A 1 28.05 10.14 22.64
N GLU A 2 28.69 9.01 22.99
CA GLU A 2 28.20 7.66 22.63
C GLU A 2 26.77 7.33 23.09
N ALA A 3 26.38 7.70 24.31
CA ALA A 3 25.02 7.46 24.81
C ALA A 3 23.94 8.22 24.02
N MET A 4 24.25 9.44 23.57
CA MET A 4 23.34 10.24 22.73
C MET A 4 23.23 9.64 21.32
N GLU A 5 24.34 9.17 20.75
CA GLU A 5 24.33 8.47 19.46
C GLU A 5 23.53 7.16 19.52
N GLN A 6 23.61 6.42 20.63
CA GLN A 6 22.79 5.22 20.85
C GLN A 6 21.30 5.54 20.93
N GLN A 7 20.93 6.61 21.65
CA GLN A 7 19.53 7.06 21.73
C GLN A 7 18.99 7.46 20.35
N ILE A 8 19.74 8.22 19.55
CA ILE A 8 19.32 8.62 18.20
C ILE A 8 19.11 7.39 17.30
N ARG A 9 20.01 6.39 17.36
CA ARG A 9 19.86 5.16 16.57
C ARG A 9 18.62 4.37 16.97
N GLU A 10 18.32 4.31 18.26
CA GLU A 10 17.15 3.61 18.77
C GLU A 10 15.84 4.33 18.38
N GLU A 11 15.82 5.67 18.47
CA GLU A 11 14.70 6.47 17.99
C GLU A 11 14.45 6.27 16.48
N GLN A 12 15.52 6.25 15.68
CA GLN A 12 15.42 5.99 14.26
C GLN A 12 14.85 4.60 13.97
N ARG A 13 15.32 3.58 14.69
CA ARG A 13 14.81 2.21 14.58
C ARG A 13 13.32 2.12 14.92
N MET A 14 12.91 2.70 16.05
CA MET A 14 11.50 2.72 16.47
C MET A 14 10.61 3.45 15.45
N MET A 15 11.11 4.52 14.84
CA MET A 15 10.40 5.24 13.79
C MET A 15 10.21 4.37 12.54
N ASP A 16 11.25 3.68 12.09
CA ASP A 16 11.18 2.78 10.92
C ASP A 16 10.22 1.61 11.17
N GLU A 17 10.27 1.00 12.36
CA GLU A 17 9.33 -0.05 12.78
C GLU A 17 7.88 0.46 12.78
N LYS A 18 7.64 1.67 13.28
CA LYS A 18 6.32 2.31 13.25
C LYS A 18 5.83 2.56 11.83
N ILE A 19 6.71 3.02 10.92
CA ILE A 19 6.35 3.25 9.51
C ILE A 19 5.88 1.96 8.86
N VAL A 20 6.58 0.84 9.07
CA VAL A 20 6.17 -0.46 8.52
C VAL A 20 4.78 -0.86 9.02
N LEU A 21 4.52 -0.72 10.32
CA LEU A 21 3.21 -1.04 10.90
C LEU A 21 2.09 -0.17 10.32
N GLU A 22 2.33 1.13 10.13
CA GLU A 22 1.36 2.03 9.52
C GLU A 22 1.11 1.71 8.04
N LEU A 23 2.13 1.24 7.31
CA LEU A 23 1.99 0.80 5.93
C LEU A 23 1.17 -0.49 5.84
N ASP A 24 1.41 -1.47 6.72
CA ASP A 24 0.64 -2.71 6.77
C ASP A 24 -0.84 -2.43 7.08
N GLN A 25 -1.12 -1.53 8.03
CA GLN A 25 -2.49 -1.13 8.33
C GLN A 25 -3.18 -0.49 7.11
N LYS A 26 -2.47 0.35 6.35
CA LYS A 26 -3.01 0.95 5.13
C LYS A 26 -3.33 -0.09 4.06
N VAL A 27 -2.51 -1.14 3.92
CA VAL A 27 -2.80 -2.24 2.99
C VAL A 27 -4.11 -2.93 3.37
N ILE A 28 -4.31 -3.21 4.66
CA ILE A 28 -5.54 -3.82 5.18
C ILE A 28 -6.76 -2.93 4.91
N ASP A 29 -6.65 -1.62 5.18
CA ASP A 29 -7.74 -0.68 4.97
C ASP A 29 -8.14 -0.57 3.49
N GLN A 30 -7.15 -0.59 2.59
CA GLN A 30 -7.36 -0.60 1.14
C GLN A 30 -8.04 -1.89 0.67
N GLN A 31 -7.56 -3.06 1.13
CA GLN A 31 -8.18 -4.36 0.84
C GLN A 31 -9.64 -4.39 1.30
N SER A 32 -9.91 -4.01 2.56
CA SER A 32 -11.26 -3.93 3.13
C SER A 32 -12.17 -3.00 2.32
N THR A 33 -11.66 -1.85 1.89
CA THR A 33 -12.44 -0.88 1.10
C THR A 33 -12.83 -1.46 -0.26
N LEU A 34 -11.88 -2.07 -0.97
CA LEU A 34 -12.10 -2.66 -2.29
C LEU A 34 -13.00 -3.90 -2.23
N GLU A 35 -12.82 -4.74 -1.22
CA GLU A 35 -13.68 -5.89 -0.95
C GLU A 35 -15.13 -5.45 -0.70
N LYS A 36 -15.34 -4.45 0.18
CA LYS A 36 -16.68 -3.90 0.48
C LYS A 36 -17.31 -3.21 -0.73
N ALA A 37 -16.51 -2.62 -1.61
CA ALA A 37 -16.98 -2.06 -2.87
C ALA A 37 -17.31 -3.13 -3.92
N GLY A 38 -17.04 -4.42 -3.64
CA GLY A 38 -17.29 -5.52 -4.56
C GLY A 38 -16.30 -5.61 -5.72
N VAL A 39 -15.10 -5.03 -5.57
CA VAL A 39 -14.07 -5.10 -6.62
C VAL A 39 -13.50 -6.51 -6.66
N SER A 40 -13.73 -7.22 -7.77
CA SER A 40 -13.24 -8.59 -7.97
C SER A 40 -11.73 -8.70 -7.77
N GLY A 41 -11.31 -9.77 -7.10
CA GLY A 41 -9.90 -10.06 -6.84
C GLY A 41 -9.35 -9.45 -5.56
N PHE A 42 -10.14 -8.65 -4.82
CA PHE A 42 -9.76 -8.05 -3.54
C PHE A 42 -10.50 -8.70 -2.38
N TYR A 43 -9.73 -9.11 -1.38
CA TYR A 43 -10.13 -9.60 -0.06
C TYR A 43 -8.95 -9.39 0.88
N ILE A 44 -9.20 -9.36 2.19
CA ILE A 44 -8.13 -9.20 3.17
C ILE A 44 -7.22 -10.44 3.17
N THR A 45 -5.92 -10.25 2.93
CA THR A 45 -4.93 -11.33 2.94
C THR A 45 -3.55 -10.82 3.30
N THR A 46 -2.79 -11.65 4.03
CA THR A 46 -1.37 -11.44 4.35
C THR A 46 -0.45 -12.39 3.58
N ASN A 47 -1.00 -13.19 2.66
CA ASN A 47 -0.19 -14.06 1.82
C ASN A 47 0.63 -13.20 0.83
N PRO A 48 1.98 -13.30 0.81
CA PRO A 48 2.81 -12.43 -0.03
C PRO A 48 2.53 -12.53 -1.54
N GLN A 49 2.16 -13.73 -2.02
CA GLN A 49 1.85 -13.95 -3.43
C GLN A 49 0.52 -13.29 -3.81
N GLU A 50 -0.48 -13.42 -2.94
CA GLU A 50 -1.79 -12.80 -3.14
C GLU A 50 -1.71 -11.27 -3.01
N LEU A 51 -0.93 -10.75 -2.06
CA LEU A 51 -0.63 -9.33 -1.94
C LEU A 51 0.00 -8.79 -3.24
N THR A 52 1.02 -9.47 -3.75
CA THR A 52 1.66 -9.09 -5.02
C THR A 52 0.66 -9.06 -6.17
N LEU A 53 -0.21 -10.08 -6.25
CA LEU A 53 -1.27 -10.13 -7.26
C LEU A 53 -2.25 -8.95 -7.13
N GLN A 54 -2.75 -8.67 -5.93
CA GLN A 54 -3.68 -7.56 -5.67
C GLN A 54 -3.05 -6.20 -6.00
N MET A 55 -1.76 -6.00 -5.71
CA MET A 55 -1.03 -4.78 -6.06
C MET A 55 -0.87 -4.62 -7.58
N ASN A 56 -0.56 -5.70 -8.30
CA ASN A 56 -0.50 -5.67 -9.76
C ASN A 56 -1.87 -5.38 -10.40
N LEU A 57 -2.95 -5.94 -9.83
CA LEU A 57 -4.32 -5.64 -10.26
C LEU A 57 -4.67 -4.15 -10.05
N LEU A 58 -4.33 -3.58 -8.88
CA LEU A 58 -4.50 -2.16 -8.61
C LEU A 58 -3.74 -1.30 -9.62
N GLU A 59 -2.48 -1.64 -9.90
CA GLU A 59 -1.67 -0.92 -10.88
C GLU A 59 -2.30 -0.98 -12.28
N LEU A 60 -2.79 -2.14 -12.70
CA LEU A 60 -3.48 -2.31 -13.98
C LEU A 60 -4.74 -1.45 -14.07
N ILE A 61 -5.62 -1.49 -13.05
CA ILE A 61 -6.84 -0.67 -13.00
C ILE A 61 -6.49 0.81 -13.12
N ARG A 62 -5.48 1.29 -12.39
CA ARG A 62 -5.03 2.70 -12.45
C ARG A 62 -4.51 3.08 -13.83
N LYS A 63 -3.72 2.22 -14.47
CA LYS A 63 -3.22 2.44 -15.85
C LYS A 63 -4.36 2.52 -16.86
N LEU A 64 -5.40 1.69 -16.72
CA LEU A 64 -6.58 1.75 -17.59
C LEU A 64 -7.37 3.04 -17.40
N GLN A 65 -7.60 3.45 -16.15
CA GLN A 65 -8.28 4.71 -15.82
C GLN A 65 -7.53 5.93 -16.36
N GLN A 66 -6.20 5.94 -16.25
CA GLN A 66 -5.38 7.01 -16.80
C GLN A 66 -5.52 7.10 -18.33
N LYS A 67 -5.42 5.98 -19.04
CA LYS A 67 -5.61 5.94 -20.49
C LYS A 67 -6.99 6.44 -20.92
N GLU A 68 -8.04 6.08 -20.17
CA GLU A 68 -9.39 6.55 -20.44
C GLU A 68 -9.53 8.07 -20.23
N ALA A 69 -8.90 8.61 -19.17
CA ALA A 69 -8.89 10.05 -18.91
C ALA A 69 -8.13 10.83 -20.01
N GLU A 70 -6.99 10.30 -20.46
CA GLU A 70 -6.24 10.85 -21.59
C GLU A 70 -7.09 10.86 -22.87
N ALA A 71 -7.74 9.75 -23.20
CA ALA A 71 -8.61 9.66 -24.38
C ALA A 71 -9.78 10.67 -24.35
N LYS A 72 -10.37 10.91 -23.18
CA LYS A 72 -11.43 11.92 -22.97
C LYS A 72 -10.95 13.36 -23.13
N THR A 73 -9.66 13.62 -22.94
CA THR A 73 -9.09 14.98 -23.07
C THR A 73 -8.92 15.39 -24.53
N PHE A 74 -8.86 14.43 -25.46
CA PHE A 74 -8.70 14.66 -26.89
C PHE A 74 -9.97 14.39 -27.71
N SER A 75 -11.09 14.08 -27.04
CA SER A 75 -12.42 13.88 -27.61
C SER A 75 -13.28 15.14 -27.45
#